data_AF-A0A925BQY7-F1
#
_entry.id   AF-A0A925BQY7-F1
#
_cell.length_a   1.000
_cell.length_b   1.000
_cell.length_c   1.000
_cell.angle_alpha   90.00
_cell.angle_beta   90.00
_cell.angle_gamma   90.00
#
_symmetry.space_group_name_H-M   'P 1'
#
loop_
_entity.id
_entity.type
_entity.pdbx_description
1 polymer ?
#
loop_
_entity_poly.entity_id
_entity_poly.type
_entity_poly.pdbx_seq_one_letter_code
_entity_poly.pdbx_strand_id
1 'polypeptide(L)'
;MITSNNNVSDRTYSLPPLGKNPSTQAQGTSPGSFSLLPKIANGRVGRWTFASPDTPGMPAPSEKTAWDFMPLDWTLKAGFENDYERAEAWEVPAGFKPVTQLESARLGIITREMQRVSEREPHLTAEQVRDEVAAGRMIIPANRVHLGYKLDPMCIGRAGKTKINANMGASPVSSGTDEEVVKLQWAEKWGADTVMDLSTGGNIDECRQAIIQNSTVPIGTVPIYSMIIARRLEDLDEASILQMLRHQAKQGVDYFTIHAGVLMEHLQFVKDRLIGIVSRGGSLLAKWMILNKKQNPMYVLWEQICDIMREYDVSFSIGDGLRPGGLADATDQAQLAELCTLGELTERAWRKGVQVMIEGPG
;
A
#
# COMPACT_ATOMS: atom_id res chain seq x y z
N MET A 1 49.23 28.06 26.47
CA MET A 1 49.32 27.73 25.04
C MET A 1 48.70 26.35 24.83
N ILE A 2 47.41 26.30 24.54
CA ILE A 2 46.72 25.10 24.06
C ILE A 2 45.90 25.57 22.87
N THR A 3 46.35 25.21 21.68
CA THR A 3 45.66 25.45 20.41
C THR A 3 44.72 24.28 20.15
N SER A 4 43.42 24.49 20.36
CA SER A 4 42.37 23.57 19.92
C SER A 4 41.99 23.88 18.47
N ASN A 5 42.44 23.04 17.54
CA ASN A 5 41.95 23.02 16.16
C ASN A 5 40.55 22.40 16.13
N ASN A 6 39.52 23.23 16.14
CA ASN A 6 38.16 22.84 15.76
C ASN A 6 37.94 23.17 14.29
N ASN A 7 38.33 22.26 13.40
CA ASN A 7 37.81 22.23 12.02
C ASN A 7 36.37 21.71 12.08
N VAL A 8 35.44 22.58 12.47
CA VAL A 8 34.02 22.38 12.20
C VAL A 8 33.82 22.74 10.74
N SER A 9 33.63 21.73 9.89
CA SER A 9 33.22 21.92 8.52
C SER A 9 31.98 22.81 8.50
N ASP A 10 32.10 23.97 7.88
CA ASP A 10 31.03 24.95 7.70
C ASP A 10 29.92 24.31 6.86
N ARG A 11 28.94 23.69 7.53
CA ARG A 11 27.73 23.14 6.92
C ARG A 11 26.66 24.23 6.91
N THR A 12 26.92 25.29 6.16
CA THR A 12 25.90 26.28 5.79
C THR A 12 24.98 25.66 4.76
N TYR A 13 23.98 24.90 5.23
CA TYR A 13 22.85 24.55 4.38
C TYR A 13 21.94 25.76 4.27
N SER A 14 21.84 26.35 3.08
CA SER A 14 20.72 27.22 2.76
C SER A 14 19.46 26.37 2.75
N LEU A 15 18.52 26.64 3.67
CA LEU A 15 17.16 26.12 3.53
C LEU A 15 16.65 26.46 2.12
N PRO A 16 15.94 25.56 1.42
CA PRO A 16 15.28 25.93 0.18
C PRO A 16 14.42 27.17 0.46
N PRO A 17 14.37 28.15 -0.47
CA PRO A 17 13.58 29.35 -0.26
C PRO A 17 12.18 28.90 0.14
N LEU A 18 11.67 29.47 1.25
CA LEU A 18 10.28 29.31 1.69
C LEU A 18 9.41 29.38 0.43
N GLY A 19 8.95 28.21 -0.02
CA GLY A 19 8.09 28.13 -1.18
C GLY A 19 6.93 29.07 -0.91
N LYS A 20 6.63 29.97 -1.86
CA LYS A 20 5.47 30.84 -1.72
C LYS A 20 4.28 29.94 -1.39
N ASN A 21 3.74 30.10 -0.18
CA ASN A 21 2.47 29.50 0.20
C ASN A 21 1.49 29.72 -0.95
N PRO A 22 0.91 28.66 -1.56
CA PRO A 22 0.08 28.89 -2.72
C PRO A 22 -1.31 29.42 -2.36
N SER A 23 -1.82 29.43 -1.12
CA SER A 23 -3.09 30.14 -0.84
C SER A 23 -3.53 30.17 0.63
N THR A 24 -3.80 31.37 1.15
CA THR A 24 -4.80 31.63 2.21
C THR A 24 -5.91 32.58 1.74
N GLN A 25 -5.94 32.95 0.45
CA GLN A 25 -6.88 33.92 -0.13
C GLN A 25 -7.48 33.46 -1.46
N ALA A 26 -7.82 32.18 -1.65
CA ALA A 26 -8.50 31.66 -2.85
C ALA A 26 -7.89 32.05 -4.23
N GLN A 27 -6.68 32.61 -4.24
CA GLN A 27 -5.88 32.99 -5.40
C GLN A 27 -4.74 32.00 -5.64
N GLY A 28 -4.86 30.80 -5.06
CA GLY A 28 -3.99 29.71 -5.47
C GLY A 28 -4.04 29.63 -6.98
N THR A 29 -2.87 29.74 -7.58
CA THR A 29 -2.65 29.06 -8.84
C THR A 29 -3.13 27.64 -8.55
N SER A 30 -4.30 27.28 -9.07
CA SER A 30 -4.32 26.05 -9.81
C SER A 30 -3.50 26.43 -11.03
N PRO A 31 -2.20 26.08 -11.13
CA PRO A 31 -1.68 25.91 -12.48
C PRO A 31 -2.71 24.99 -13.12
N GLY A 32 -3.39 25.45 -14.18
CA GLY A 32 -4.44 24.67 -14.83
C GLY A 32 -3.96 23.25 -14.88
N SER A 33 -4.71 22.33 -14.25
CA SER A 33 -4.20 21.00 -13.95
C SER A 33 -3.53 20.47 -15.21
N PHE A 34 -2.21 20.25 -15.19
CA PHE A 34 -1.52 19.63 -16.32
C PHE A 34 -2.04 18.21 -16.55
N SER A 35 -2.90 17.71 -15.64
CA SER A 35 -3.61 16.47 -15.78
C SER A 35 -4.61 16.53 -16.92
N LEU A 36 -4.50 15.56 -17.81
CA LEU A 36 -5.53 15.26 -18.80
C LEU A 36 -6.87 14.97 -18.12
N LEU A 37 -7.96 15.11 -18.90
CA LEU A 37 -9.27 14.58 -18.52
C LEU A 37 -9.17 13.08 -18.19
N PRO A 38 -10.05 12.56 -17.30
CA PRO A 38 -10.06 11.13 -17.01
C PRO A 38 -10.26 10.33 -18.30
N LYS A 39 -9.36 9.39 -18.54
CA LYS A 39 -9.39 8.49 -19.69
C LYS A 39 -9.61 7.07 -19.21
N ILE A 40 -10.73 6.84 -18.54
CA ILE A 40 -11.08 5.54 -17.97
C ILE A 40 -11.31 4.56 -19.11
N ALA A 41 -10.39 3.60 -19.23
CA ALA A 41 -10.34 2.64 -20.32
C ALA A 41 -9.55 1.40 -19.92
N ASN A 42 -9.87 0.29 -20.57
CA ASN A 42 -9.29 -1.01 -20.27
C ASN A 42 -7.80 -1.04 -20.60
N GLY A 43 -7.08 -1.89 -19.86
CA GLY A 43 -5.65 -2.10 -20.09
C GLY A 43 -4.85 -0.80 -20.01
N ARG A 44 -3.77 -0.72 -20.79
CA ARG A 44 -2.80 0.37 -20.79
C ARG A 44 -3.35 1.71 -21.23
N VAL A 45 -4.49 1.75 -21.93
CA VAL A 45 -5.11 3.02 -22.36
C VAL A 45 -5.51 3.85 -21.15
N GLY A 46 -5.98 3.22 -20.08
CA GLY A 46 -6.41 3.90 -18.86
C GLY A 46 -5.29 4.46 -17.98
N ARG A 47 -4.01 4.17 -18.28
CA ARG A 47 -2.86 4.75 -17.54
C ARG A 47 -2.81 6.27 -17.59
N TRP A 48 -3.45 6.85 -18.61
CA TRP A 48 -3.53 8.29 -18.84
C TRP A 48 -4.57 8.99 -17.98
N THR A 49 -5.37 8.26 -17.20
CA THR A 49 -6.37 8.83 -16.28
C THR A 49 -5.72 9.83 -15.34
N PHE A 50 -6.06 11.12 -15.50
CA PHE A 50 -5.47 12.26 -14.79
C PHE A 50 -3.94 12.39 -14.90
N ALA A 51 -3.30 11.75 -15.87
CA ALA A 51 -1.85 11.86 -16.07
C ALA A 51 -1.48 13.26 -16.57
N SER A 52 -0.27 13.73 -16.23
CA SER A 52 0.23 15.05 -16.62
C SER A 52 1.43 14.93 -17.58
N PRO A 53 1.25 14.40 -18.81
CA PRO A 53 2.35 14.15 -19.76
C PRO A 53 3.17 15.39 -20.09
N ASP A 54 2.53 16.56 -20.04
CA ASP A 54 3.12 17.82 -20.49
C ASP A 54 3.91 18.52 -19.38
N THR A 55 4.08 17.89 -18.21
CA THR A 55 4.89 18.42 -17.13
C THR A 55 6.38 18.20 -17.45
N PRO A 56 7.18 19.27 -17.62
CA PRO A 56 8.59 19.11 -17.99
C PRO A 56 9.36 18.26 -16.97
N GLY A 57 10.06 17.24 -17.46
CA GLY A 57 10.88 16.34 -16.62
C GLY A 57 10.09 15.24 -15.90
N MET A 58 8.75 15.20 -16.01
CA MET A 58 7.98 14.07 -15.49
C MET A 58 8.17 12.84 -16.39
N PRO A 59 8.44 11.66 -15.82
CA PRO A 59 8.47 10.43 -16.60
C PRO A 59 7.09 10.13 -17.19
N ALA A 60 7.07 9.47 -18.34
CA ALA A 60 5.83 8.99 -18.93
C ALA A 60 5.15 7.96 -17.99
N PRO A 61 3.81 7.87 -17.97
CA PRO A 61 3.11 6.79 -17.30
C PRO A 61 3.62 5.42 -17.77
N SER A 62 3.67 4.45 -16.86
CA SER A 62 4.10 3.08 -17.18
C SER A 62 3.30 2.51 -18.35
N GLU A 63 4.01 1.98 -19.34
CA GLU A 63 3.40 1.20 -20.44
C GLU A 63 2.86 -0.15 -19.97
N LYS A 64 3.30 -0.61 -18.79
CA LYS A 64 2.87 -1.87 -18.19
C LYS A 64 1.73 -1.68 -17.20
N THR A 65 0.83 -2.64 -17.17
CA THR A 65 -0.26 -2.80 -16.19
C THR A 65 -0.16 -4.17 -15.53
N ALA A 66 -1.09 -4.50 -14.63
CA ALA A 66 -1.15 -5.84 -14.08
C ALA A 66 -1.31 -6.92 -15.18
N TRP A 67 -1.85 -6.62 -16.35
CA TRP A 67 -1.96 -7.59 -17.46
C TRP A 67 -0.61 -8.07 -18.01
N ASP A 68 0.49 -7.35 -17.77
CA ASP A 68 1.85 -7.79 -18.12
C ASP A 68 2.44 -8.78 -17.11
N PHE A 69 1.74 -8.98 -15.99
CA PHE A 69 2.19 -9.74 -14.83
C PHE A 69 1.11 -10.75 -14.42
N MET A 70 0.78 -11.63 -15.36
CA MET A 70 -0.20 -12.69 -15.18
C MET A 70 0.39 -13.89 -14.42
N PRO A 71 -0.45 -14.70 -13.75
CA PRO A 71 -0.01 -15.95 -13.15
C PRO A 71 0.69 -16.86 -14.17
N LEU A 72 1.73 -17.57 -13.75
CA LEU A 72 2.57 -18.39 -14.63
C LEU A 72 1.83 -19.58 -15.26
N ASP A 73 0.75 -20.02 -14.63
CA ASP A 73 -0.10 -21.13 -15.06
C ASP A 73 -1.29 -20.67 -15.92
N TRP A 74 -1.41 -19.37 -16.21
CA TRP A 74 -2.37 -18.83 -17.16
C TRP A 74 -1.71 -18.72 -18.54
N THR A 75 -2.43 -19.18 -19.57
CA THR A 75 -1.90 -19.23 -20.94
C THR A 75 -2.56 -18.17 -21.80
N LEU A 76 -1.75 -17.38 -22.51
CA LEU A 76 -2.27 -16.45 -23.53
C LEU A 76 -2.76 -17.26 -24.73
N LYS A 77 -4.01 -17.05 -25.14
CA LYS A 77 -4.59 -17.69 -26.33
C LYS A 77 -3.97 -17.13 -27.60
N ALA A 78 -3.75 -18.01 -28.57
CA ALA A 78 -3.22 -17.62 -29.88
C ALA A 78 -4.13 -16.56 -30.54
N GLY A 79 -3.51 -15.52 -31.11
CA GLY A 79 -4.20 -14.40 -31.76
C GLY A 79 -4.45 -13.17 -30.87
N PHE A 80 -4.12 -13.23 -29.57
CA PHE A 80 -4.23 -12.10 -28.63
C PHE A 80 -2.89 -11.44 -28.31
N GLU A 81 -1.82 -11.73 -29.05
CA GLU A 81 -0.46 -11.24 -28.76
C GLU A 81 -0.37 -9.71 -28.70
N ASN A 82 -1.22 -9.01 -29.48
CA ASN A 82 -1.29 -7.54 -29.51
C ASN A 82 -2.45 -6.96 -28.68
N ASP A 83 -3.26 -7.81 -28.06
CA ASP A 83 -4.55 -7.45 -27.44
C ASP A 83 -4.86 -8.28 -26.19
N TYR A 84 -3.83 -8.53 -25.38
CA TYR A 84 -3.89 -9.42 -24.21
C TYR A 84 -4.55 -8.80 -22.97
N GLU A 85 -4.88 -7.51 -22.97
CA GLU A 85 -5.40 -6.79 -21.79
C GLU A 85 -6.92 -6.94 -21.59
N ARG A 86 -7.42 -8.16 -21.76
CA ARG A 86 -8.84 -8.51 -21.64
C ARG A 86 -9.00 -9.96 -21.20
N ALA A 87 -10.10 -10.26 -20.53
CA ALA A 87 -10.33 -11.58 -19.95
C ALA A 87 -10.34 -12.70 -20.99
N GLU A 88 -10.90 -12.44 -22.18
CA GLU A 88 -11.04 -13.43 -23.24
C GLU A 88 -9.69 -13.90 -23.80
N ALA A 89 -8.65 -13.09 -23.66
CA ALA A 89 -7.30 -13.40 -24.14
C ALA A 89 -6.63 -14.53 -23.37
N TRP A 90 -7.07 -14.82 -22.14
CA TRP A 90 -6.40 -15.76 -21.25
C TRP A 90 -7.19 -17.05 -21.07
N GLU A 91 -6.47 -18.16 -21.03
CA GLU A 91 -6.94 -19.47 -20.60
C GLU A 91 -6.40 -19.76 -19.20
N VAL A 92 -7.29 -20.18 -18.31
CA VAL A 92 -6.98 -20.43 -16.90
C VAL A 92 -6.98 -21.92 -16.60
N PRO A 93 -6.24 -22.38 -15.56
CA PRO A 93 -6.22 -23.78 -15.19
C PRO A 93 -7.62 -24.36 -14.94
N ALA A 94 -7.82 -25.62 -15.33
CA ALA A 94 -9.09 -26.30 -15.12
C ALA A 94 -9.47 -26.31 -13.63
N GLY A 95 -10.68 -25.85 -13.31
CA GLY A 95 -11.19 -25.78 -11.94
C GLY A 95 -10.70 -24.56 -11.13
N PHE A 96 -9.97 -23.62 -11.74
CA PHE A 96 -9.59 -22.37 -11.10
C PHE A 96 -10.84 -21.61 -10.63
N LYS A 97 -10.82 -21.11 -9.39
CA LYS A 97 -11.85 -20.25 -8.82
C LYS A 97 -11.19 -18.97 -8.32
N PRO A 98 -11.64 -17.79 -8.77
CA PRO A 98 -11.09 -16.54 -8.25
C PRO A 98 -11.42 -16.41 -6.77
N VAL A 99 -10.44 -15.96 -6.00
CA VAL A 99 -10.58 -15.63 -4.59
C VAL A 99 -10.56 -14.12 -4.40
N THR A 100 -9.69 -13.43 -5.13
CA THR A 100 -9.51 -11.97 -4.99
C THR A 100 -10.33 -11.17 -6.00
N GLN A 101 -10.53 -9.88 -5.71
CA GLN A 101 -11.12 -8.96 -6.67
C GLN A 101 -10.27 -8.83 -7.95
N LEU A 102 -8.94 -8.85 -7.85
CA LEU A 102 -8.05 -8.81 -9.02
C LEU A 102 -8.23 -10.03 -9.93
N GLU A 103 -8.32 -11.22 -9.35
CA GLU A 103 -8.57 -12.46 -10.10
C GLU A 103 -9.94 -12.44 -10.76
N SER A 104 -10.97 -12.05 -10.01
CA SER A 104 -12.34 -11.92 -10.54
C SER A 104 -12.39 -10.94 -11.71
N ALA A 105 -11.73 -9.79 -11.55
CA ALA A 105 -11.68 -8.75 -12.57
C ALA A 105 -11.00 -9.23 -13.86
N ARG A 106 -9.86 -9.93 -13.75
CA ARG A 106 -9.13 -10.51 -14.88
C ARG A 106 -9.87 -11.64 -15.57
N LEU A 107 -10.82 -12.29 -14.90
CA LEU A 107 -11.76 -13.24 -15.50
C LEU A 107 -12.98 -12.57 -16.14
N GLY A 108 -13.04 -11.23 -16.15
CA GLY A 108 -14.16 -10.48 -16.71
C GLY A 108 -15.38 -10.41 -15.80
N ILE A 109 -15.28 -10.93 -14.57
CA ILE A 109 -16.39 -11.04 -13.61
C ILE A 109 -16.57 -9.71 -12.89
N ILE A 110 -17.81 -9.20 -12.91
CA ILE A 110 -18.23 -8.09 -12.05
C ILE A 110 -18.75 -8.68 -10.75
N THR A 111 -18.05 -8.43 -9.65
CA THR A 111 -18.43 -8.89 -8.33
C THR A 111 -19.47 -7.96 -7.69
N ARG A 112 -20.05 -8.38 -6.56
CA ARG A 112 -20.95 -7.51 -5.79
C ARG A 112 -20.22 -6.30 -5.22
N GLU A 113 -18.95 -6.46 -4.87
CA GLU A 113 -18.11 -5.38 -4.36
C GLU A 113 -17.83 -4.35 -5.45
N MET A 114 -17.53 -4.77 -6.68
CA MET A 114 -17.38 -3.87 -7.83
C MET A 114 -18.67 -3.13 -8.15
N GLN A 115 -19.81 -3.84 -8.12
CA GLN A 115 -21.13 -3.22 -8.28
C GLN A 115 -21.37 -2.16 -7.19
N ARG A 116 -21.08 -2.51 -5.92
CA ARG A 116 -21.23 -1.59 -4.79
C ARG A 116 -20.33 -0.35 -4.91
N VAL A 117 -19.10 -0.52 -5.39
CA VAL A 117 -18.22 0.61 -5.70
C VAL A 117 -18.84 1.54 -6.74
N SER A 118 -19.43 1.01 -7.81
CA SER A 118 -20.08 1.84 -8.84
C SER A 118 -21.30 2.62 -8.30
N GLU A 119 -22.00 2.10 -7.30
CA GLU A 119 -23.08 2.82 -6.62
C GLU A 119 -22.56 3.99 -5.78
N ARG A 120 -21.38 3.85 -5.18
CA ARG A 120 -20.72 4.91 -4.38
C ARG A 120 -20.00 5.95 -5.25
N GLU A 121 -19.56 5.52 -6.42
CA GLU A 121 -18.86 6.32 -7.42
C GLU A 121 -19.68 6.36 -8.72
N PRO A 122 -20.85 7.03 -8.75
CA PRO A 122 -21.81 6.95 -9.88
C PRO A 122 -21.27 7.53 -11.20
N HIS A 123 -20.07 8.12 -11.18
CA HIS A 123 -19.33 8.51 -12.39
C HIS A 123 -18.55 7.35 -13.03
N LEU A 124 -18.54 6.16 -12.42
CA LEU A 124 -17.94 4.93 -12.93
C LEU A 124 -19.02 3.85 -13.08
N THR A 125 -19.01 3.10 -14.19
CA THR A 125 -19.79 1.87 -14.31
C THR A 125 -19.10 0.70 -13.61
N ALA A 126 -19.83 -0.38 -13.33
CA ALA A 126 -19.24 -1.57 -12.72
C ALA A 126 -18.19 -2.25 -13.63
N GLU A 127 -18.35 -2.16 -14.96
CA GLU A 127 -17.35 -2.58 -15.95
C GLU A 127 -16.08 -1.73 -15.83
N GLN A 128 -16.21 -0.40 -15.72
CA GLN A 128 -15.06 0.49 -15.57
C GLN A 128 -14.30 0.22 -14.26
N VAL A 129 -15.02 -0.04 -13.17
CA VAL A 129 -14.41 -0.47 -11.90
C VAL A 129 -13.65 -1.78 -12.09
N ARG A 130 -14.28 -2.79 -12.67
CA ARG A 130 -13.64 -4.07 -12.99
C ARG A 130 -12.38 -3.87 -13.83
N ASP A 131 -12.42 -3.03 -14.84
CA ASP A 131 -11.32 -2.83 -15.78
C ASP A 131 -10.12 -2.10 -15.15
N GLU A 132 -10.37 -1.16 -14.23
CA GLU A 132 -9.32 -0.53 -13.43
C GLU A 132 -8.71 -1.51 -12.40
N VAL A 133 -9.53 -2.38 -11.79
CA VAL A 133 -9.06 -3.44 -10.89
C VAL A 133 -8.22 -4.47 -11.65
N ALA A 134 -8.69 -4.94 -12.81
CA ALA A 134 -7.97 -5.92 -13.65
C ALA A 134 -6.61 -5.41 -14.12
N ALA A 135 -6.51 -4.09 -14.38
CA ALA A 135 -5.26 -3.43 -14.76
C ALA A 135 -4.34 -3.09 -13.56
N GLY A 136 -4.78 -3.34 -12.32
CA GLY A 136 -4.02 -3.03 -11.10
C GLY A 136 -3.87 -1.54 -10.80
N ARG A 137 -4.75 -0.69 -11.34
CA ARG A 137 -4.79 0.76 -11.05
C ARG A 137 -5.80 1.15 -9.99
N MET A 138 -6.62 0.18 -9.59
CA MET A 138 -7.61 0.30 -8.53
C MET A 138 -7.59 -0.98 -7.71
N ILE A 139 -7.78 -0.84 -6.40
CA ILE A 139 -8.02 -1.96 -5.50
C ILE A 139 -9.36 -1.77 -4.79
N ILE A 140 -9.91 -2.89 -4.33
CA ILE A 140 -11.06 -2.96 -3.44
C ILE A 140 -10.61 -3.81 -2.24
N PRO A 141 -10.09 -3.19 -1.17
CA PRO A 141 -9.64 -3.90 0.02
C PRO A 141 -10.87 -4.46 0.75
N ALA A 142 -11.15 -5.74 0.52
CA ALA A 142 -12.37 -6.40 0.97
C ALA A 142 -12.08 -7.84 1.37
N ASN A 143 -11.45 -8.01 2.54
CA ASN A 143 -11.18 -9.33 3.07
C ASN A 143 -12.50 -10.09 3.23
N ARG A 144 -12.53 -11.33 2.75
CA ARG A 144 -13.74 -12.17 2.72
C ARG A 144 -14.33 -12.44 4.09
N VAL A 145 -13.53 -12.37 5.15
CA VAL A 145 -14.00 -12.44 6.54
C VAL A 145 -14.70 -11.15 6.94
N HIS A 146 -14.14 -9.98 6.58
CA HIS A 146 -14.73 -8.68 6.92
C HIS A 146 -16.03 -8.40 6.17
N LEU A 147 -16.14 -8.89 4.92
CA LEU A 147 -17.39 -8.90 4.16
C LEU A 147 -18.53 -9.66 4.88
N GLY A 148 -18.20 -10.56 5.81
CA GLY A 148 -19.19 -11.23 6.67
C GLY A 148 -19.73 -10.37 7.81
N TYR A 149 -19.19 -9.16 8.02
CA TYR A 149 -19.60 -8.22 9.05
C TYR A 149 -20.30 -6.99 8.44
N LYS A 150 -19.77 -5.78 8.65
CA LYS A 150 -20.41 -4.50 8.30
C LYS A 150 -19.70 -3.75 7.19
N LEU A 151 -18.61 -4.31 6.62
CA LEU A 151 -17.84 -3.67 5.57
C LEU A 151 -18.76 -3.25 4.42
N ASP A 152 -18.75 -1.95 4.10
CA ASP A 152 -19.34 -1.39 2.89
C ASP A 152 -18.20 -1.20 1.87
N PRO A 153 -18.08 -2.07 0.85
CA PRO A 153 -16.98 -2.04 -0.11
C PRO A 153 -16.77 -0.66 -0.74
N MET A 154 -15.50 -0.29 -0.92
CA MET A 154 -15.05 0.95 -1.53
C MET A 154 -13.80 0.70 -2.38
N CYS A 155 -13.48 1.63 -3.28
CA CYS A 155 -12.28 1.54 -4.11
C CYS A 155 -11.22 2.59 -3.78
N ILE A 156 -9.96 2.19 -3.97
CA ILE A 156 -8.79 3.07 -3.94
C ILE A 156 -8.13 2.98 -5.31
N GLY A 157 -8.11 4.10 -6.05
CA GLY A 157 -7.53 4.16 -7.38
C GLY A 157 -7.72 5.53 -8.01
N ARG A 158 -6.87 5.89 -8.99
CA ARG A 158 -6.87 7.24 -9.58
C ARG A 158 -8.17 7.61 -10.30
N ALA A 159 -8.93 6.63 -10.77
CA ALA A 159 -10.24 6.84 -11.41
C ALA A 159 -11.39 7.12 -10.41
N GLY A 160 -11.23 6.74 -9.13
CA GLY A 160 -12.19 7.03 -8.07
C GLY A 160 -11.94 8.41 -7.44
N LYS A 161 -12.79 8.80 -6.48
CA LYS A 161 -12.50 9.96 -5.61
C LYS A 161 -11.26 9.71 -4.77
N THR A 162 -10.52 10.77 -4.44
CA THR A 162 -9.45 10.68 -3.43
C THR A 162 -10.02 10.18 -2.11
N LYS A 163 -9.36 9.18 -1.53
CA LYS A 163 -9.75 8.54 -0.27
C LYS A 163 -8.82 8.97 0.85
N ILE A 164 -9.34 9.03 2.07
CA ILE A 164 -8.56 9.39 3.27
C ILE A 164 -8.54 8.24 4.29
N ASN A 165 -7.41 8.08 4.97
CA ASN A 165 -7.21 7.09 6.02
C ASN A 165 -7.11 7.79 7.39
N ALA A 166 -7.70 7.20 8.43
CA ALA A 166 -7.51 7.61 9.82
C ALA A 166 -6.71 6.55 10.59
N ASN A 167 -5.60 6.95 11.19
CA ASN A 167 -4.81 6.07 12.06
C ASN A 167 -5.34 6.13 13.50
N MET A 168 -5.58 4.96 14.10
CA MET A 168 -5.95 4.81 15.50
C MET A 168 -5.16 3.67 16.16
N GLY A 169 -5.45 3.36 17.42
CA GLY A 169 -4.80 2.27 18.13
C GLY A 169 -4.58 2.57 19.61
N ALA A 170 -4.72 1.52 20.42
CA ALA A 170 -4.43 1.54 21.84
C ALA A 170 -2.92 1.58 22.09
N SER A 171 -2.51 2.42 23.03
CA SER A 171 -1.11 2.47 23.49
C SER A 171 -0.99 1.80 24.85
N PRO A 172 0.20 1.34 25.26
CA PRO A 172 0.41 0.78 26.61
C PRO A 172 0.01 1.72 27.77
N VAL A 173 -0.19 3.01 27.48
CA VAL A 173 -0.42 4.07 28.46
C VAL A 173 -1.87 4.59 28.43
N SER A 174 -2.68 4.24 27.42
CA SER A 174 -4.03 4.79 27.23
C SER A 174 -4.85 3.98 26.22
N SER A 175 -6.16 3.90 26.50
CA SER A 175 -7.27 3.35 25.69
C SER A 175 -7.57 1.86 25.86
N GLY A 176 -8.83 1.56 26.14
CA GLY A 176 -9.40 0.21 26.14
C GLY A 176 -10.21 -0.08 24.86
N THR A 177 -10.66 -1.32 24.69
CA THR A 177 -11.40 -1.77 23.49
C THR A 177 -12.59 -0.88 23.14
N ASP A 178 -13.42 -0.51 24.13
CA ASP A 178 -14.61 0.32 23.89
C ASP A 178 -14.25 1.73 23.39
N GLU A 179 -13.16 2.30 23.89
CA GLU A 179 -12.68 3.62 23.47
C GLU A 179 -12.17 3.61 22.03
N GLU A 180 -11.49 2.53 21.60
CA GLU A 180 -11.07 2.38 20.20
C GLU A 180 -12.27 2.20 19.25
N VAL A 181 -13.32 1.48 19.67
CA VAL A 181 -14.56 1.40 18.87
C VAL A 181 -15.25 2.76 18.77
N VAL A 182 -15.22 3.58 19.82
CA VAL A 182 -15.73 4.95 19.76
C VAL A 182 -14.89 5.82 18.82
N LYS A 183 -13.56 5.69 18.81
CA LYS A 183 -12.68 6.39 17.84
C LYS A 183 -12.99 5.99 16.41
N LEU A 184 -13.22 4.70 16.15
CA LEU A 184 -13.65 4.19 14.85
C LEU A 184 -14.93 4.89 14.36
N GLN A 185 -15.97 4.91 15.20
CA GLN A 185 -17.24 5.56 14.86
C GLN A 185 -17.07 7.05 14.60
N TRP A 186 -16.20 7.73 15.37
CA TRP A 186 -15.87 9.13 15.13
C TRP A 186 -15.14 9.36 13.80
N ALA A 187 -14.20 8.49 13.44
CA ALA A 187 -13.49 8.57 12.18
C ALA A 187 -14.45 8.39 11.00
N GLU A 188 -15.29 7.35 11.02
CA GLU A 188 -16.29 7.08 9.98
C GLU A 188 -17.30 8.24 9.86
N LYS A 189 -17.78 8.77 10.99
CA LYS A 189 -18.72 9.91 11.02
C LYS A 189 -18.17 11.16 10.32
N TRP A 190 -16.86 11.39 10.40
CA TRP A 190 -16.21 12.55 9.77
C TRP A 190 -15.63 12.24 8.38
N GLY A 191 -15.91 11.06 7.82
CA GLY A 191 -15.60 10.73 6.44
C GLY A 191 -14.25 10.04 6.23
N ALA A 192 -13.69 9.38 7.24
CA ALA A 192 -12.58 8.45 7.00
C ALA A 192 -13.05 7.33 6.06
N ASP A 193 -12.35 7.13 4.94
CA ASP A 193 -12.67 6.09 3.95
C ASP A 193 -12.06 4.73 4.29
N THR A 194 -10.99 4.75 5.09
CA THR A 194 -10.30 3.58 5.64
C THR A 194 -9.77 3.93 7.03
N VAL A 195 -9.50 2.91 7.84
CA VAL A 195 -8.94 3.07 9.18
C VAL A 195 -7.79 2.08 9.36
N MET A 196 -6.70 2.52 9.99
CA MET A 196 -5.64 1.61 10.42
C MET A 196 -5.60 1.43 11.93
N ASP A 197 -5.60 0.18 12.38
CA ASP A 197 -5.29 -0.19 13.75
C ASP A 197 -3.77 -0.34 13.93
N LEU A 198 -3.18 0.62 14.65
CA LEU A 198 -1.77 0.67 15.01
C LEU A 198 -1.53 0.37 16.50
N SER A 199 -2.46 -0.36 17.13
CA SER A 199 -2.39 -0.74 18.54
C SER A 199 -1.09 -1.45 18.89
N THR A 200 -0.53 -1.10 20.06
CA THR A 200 0.72 -1.68 20.58
C THR A 200 0.68 -2.07 22.06
N GLY A 201 -0.46 -1.90 22.72
CA GLY A 201 -0.66 -2.30 24.11
C GLY A 201 -2.00 -3.01 24.34
N GLY A 202 -2.17 -3.62 25.51
CA GLY A 202 -3.39 -4.32 25.90
C GLY A 202 -3.63 -5.63 25.14
N ASN A 203 -4.89 -6.11 25.16
CA ASN A 203 -5.30 -7.27 24.37
C ASN A 203 -5.62 -6.83 22.93
N ILE A 204 -4.57 -6.75 22.11
CA ILE A 204 -4.67 -6.24 20.73
C ILE A 204 -5.58 -7.10 19.86
N ASP A 205 -5.59 -8.42 20.06
CA ASP A 205 -6.40 -9.30 19.24
C ASP A 205 -7.90 -9.07 19.47
N GLU A 206 -8.30 -8.91 20.73
CA GLU A 206 -9.67 -8.57 21.10
C GLU A 206 -10.06 -7.17 20.62
N CYS A 207 -9.18 -6.19 20.81
CA CYS A 207 -9.39 -4.82 20.35
C CYS A 207 -9.60 -4.77 18.83
N ARG A 208 -8.67 -5.35 18.06
CA ARG A 208 -8.75 -5.42 16.59
C ARG A 208 -10.00 -6.17 16.12
N GLN A 209 -10.36 -7.27 16.79
CA GLN A 209 -11.57 -8.00 16.44
C GLN A 209 -12.83 -7.16 16.65
N ALA A 210 -12.90 -6.39 17.73
CA ALA A 210 -14.01 -5.47 18.00
C ALA A 210 -14.09 -4.33 16.98
N ILE A 211 -12.95 -3.77 16.58
CA ILE A 211 -12.84 -2.76 15.51
C ILE A 211 -13.40 -3.33 14.20
N ILE A 212 -12.90 -4.49 13.74
CA ILE A 212 -13.33 -5.12 12.48
C ILE A 212 -14.83 -5.43 12.49
N GLN A 213 -15.36 -6.00 13.57
CA GLN A 213 -16.80 -6.33 13.64
C GLN A 213 -17.72 -5.10 13.62
N ASN A 214 -17.20 -3.93 13.98
CA ASN A 214 -17.97 -2.70 14.05
C ASN A 214 -17.68 -1.72 12.91
N SER A 215 -16.69 -1.99 12.07
CA SER A 215 -16.33 -1.07 11.00
C SER A 215 -17.17 -1.25 9.74
N THR A 216 -17.55 -0.14 9.14
CA THR A 216 -18.14 -0.09 7.81
C THR A 216 -17.11 0.21 6.72
N VAL A 217 -15.87 0.53 7.10
CA VAL A 217 -14.77 0.86 6.19
C VAL A 217 -13.64 -0.18 6.28
N PRO A 218 -12.78 -0.30 5.25
CA PRO A 218 -11.65 -1.21 5.30
C PRO A 218 -10.71 -0.91 6.48
N ILE A 219 -10.26 -1.98 7.15
CA ILE A 219 -9.31 -1.94 8.25
C ILE A 219 -7.92 -2.38 7.78
N GLY A 220 -6.93 -1.50 7.97
CA GLY A 220 -5.52 -1.78 7.74
C GLY A 220 -4.74 -2.02 9.02
N THR A 221 -3.58 -2.67 8.90
CA THR A 221 -2.63 -2.83 10.01
C THR A 221 -1.19 -2.79 9.54
N VAL A 222 -0.25 -2.73 10.48
CA VAL A 222 1.18 -2.92 10.26
C VAL A 222 1.62 -4.19 11.04
N PRO A 223 1.55 -5.40 10.43
CA PRO A 223 1.66 -6.67 11.17
C PRO A 223 2.94 -6.83 11.99
N ILE A 224 4.05 -6.24 11.53
CA ILE A 224 5.34 -6.27 12.25
C ILE A 224 5.23 -5.69 13.66
N TYR A 225 4.31 -4.77 13.92
CA TYR A 225 4.10 -4.23 15.27
C TYR A 225 3.59 -5.31 16.23
N SER A 226 2.66 -6.15 15.81
CA SER A 226 2.15 -7.26 16.64
C SER A 226 3.19 -8.37 16.84
N MET A 227 4.09 -8.58 15.87
CA MET A 227 5.11 -9.62 15.93
C MET A 227 6.16 -9.38 17.03
N ILE A 228 6.40 -8.12 17.41
CA ILE A 228 7.49 -7.72 18.32
C ILE A 228 7.03 -7.39 19.75
N ILE A 229 5.75 -7.60 20.09
CA ILE A 229 5.23 -7.24 21.42
C ILE A 229 5.68 -8.22 22.49
N ALA A 230 5.63 -9.51 22.17
CA ALA A 230 5.98 -10.59 23.09
C ALA A 230 7.33 -11.25 22.74
N ARG A 231 8.10 -10.65 21.82
CA ARG A 231 9.34 -11.23 21.29
C ARG A 231 10.38 -10.16 21.07
N ARG A 232 11.66 -10.52 21.22
CA ARG A 232 12.74 -9.64 20.79
C ARG A 232 12.76 -9.61 19.27
N LEU A 233 13.11 -8.45 18.72
CA LEU A 233 13.14 -8.24 17.29
C LEU A 233 14.06 -9.26 16.60
N GLU A 234 15.27 -9.47 17.12
CA GLU A 234 16.26 -10.38 16.54
C GLU A 234 15.80 -11.84 16.46
N ASP A 235 14.82 -12.25 17.28
CA ASP A 235 14.27 -13.60 17.32
C ASP A 235 13.10 -13.79 16.32
N LEU A 236 12.77 -12.78 15.52
CA LEU A 236 11.73 -12.88 14.49
C LEU A 236 12.18 -13.87 13.40
N ASP A 237 11.42 -14.95 13.25
CA ASP A 237 11.65 -16.01 12.27
C ASP A 237 10.54 -16.10 11.21
N GLU A 238 10.75 -16.91 10.18
CA GLU A 238 9.79 -17.11 9.09
C GLU A 238 8.42 -17.61 9.58
N ALA A 239 8.41 -18.61 10.47
CA ALA A 239 7.18 -19.21 10.96
C ALA A 239 6.29 -18.19 11.69
N SER A 240 6.90 -17.34 12.53
CA SER A 240 6.19 -16.31 13.28
C SER A 240 5.61 -15.21 12.40
N ILE A 241 6.34 -14.79 11.37
CA ILE A 241 5.87 -13.82 10.38
C ILE A 241 4.63 -14.35 9.66
N LEU A 242 4.73 -15.55 9.08
CA LEU A 242 3.64 -16.16 8.32
C LEU A 242 2.44 -16.48 9.20
N GLN A 243 2.66 -16.93 10.45
CA GLN A 243 1.59 -17.18 11.40
C GLN A 243 0.84 -15.89 11.77
N MET A 244 1.54 -14.79 12.04
CA MET A 244 0.90 -13.53 12.41
C MET A 244 0.09 -12.93 11.26
N LEU A 245 0.64 -12.97 10.03
CA LEU A 245 -0.10 -12.52 8.84
C LEU A 245 -1.39 -13.33 8.64
N ARG A 246 -1.30 -14.66 8.73
CA ARG A 246 -2.47 -15.53 8.61
C ARG A 246 -3.48 -15.30 9.75
N HIS A 247 -3.00 -15.04 10.97
CA HIS A 247 -3.84 -14.73 12.11
C HIS A 247 -4.68 -13.47 11.89
N GLN A 248 -4.05 -12.37 11.48
CA GLN A 248 -4.76 -11.12 11.22
C GLN A 248 -5.68 -11.21 9.99
N ALA A 249 -5.26 -11.94 8.95
CA ALA A 249 -6.11 -12.19 7.78
C ALA A 249 -7.39 -12.95 8.17
N LYS A 250 -7.29 -13.93 9.08
CA LYS A 250 -8.44 -14.66 9.64
C LYS A 250 -9.37 -13.79 10.49
N GLN A 251 -8.89 -12.69 11.05
CA GLN A 251 -9.74 -11.76 11.80
C GLN A 251 -10.55 -10.85 10.88
N GLY A 252 -10.11 -10.65 9.64
CA GLY A 252 -10.75 -9.76 8.68
C GLY A 252 -10.00 -8.45 8.42
N VAL A 253 -8.68 -8.38 8.61
CA VAL A 253 -7.92 -7.21 8.16
C VAL A 253 -7.92 -7.15 6.63
N ASP A 254 -8.26 -6.00 6.05
CA ASP A 254 -8.43 -5.83 4.59
C ASP A 254 -7.15 -5.51 3.85
N TYR A 255 -6.20 -4.85 4.52
CA TYR A 255 -4.89 -4.58 3.94
C TYR A 255 -3.76 -4.58 4.97
N PHE A 256 -2.58 -4.99 4.52
CA PHE A 256 -1.36 -4.98 5.33
C PHE A 256 -0.34 -3.99 4.78
N THR A 257 0.14 -3.11 5.66
CA THR A 257 1.35 -2.35 5.42
C THR A 257 2.57 -3.23 5.66
N ILE A 258 3.23 -3.66 4.58
CA ILE A 258 4.41 -4.53 4.62
C ILE A 258 5.62 -3.80 4.03
N HIS A 259 6.64 -3.61 4.85
CA HIS A 259 7.85 -2.87 4.51
C HIS A 259 8.90 -3.81 3.87
N ALA A 260 8.52 -4.52 2.81
CA ALA A 260 9.40 -5.45 2.09
C ALA A 260 10.41 -4.75 1.16
N GLY A 261 10.21 -3.45 0.88
CA GLY A 261 11.11 -2.66 0.02
C GLY A 261 12.42 -2.21 0.67
N VAL A 262 12.54 -2.32 1.99
CA VAL A 262 13.78 -1.98 2.70
C VAL A 262 14.78 -3.12 2.53
N LEU A 263 15.75 -2.97 1.62
CA LEU A 263 16.79 -3.97 1.40
C LEU A 263 18.08 -3.62 2.12
N MET A 264 18.89 -4.63 2.43
CA MET A 264 20.20 -4.48 3.09
C MET A 264 21.11 -3.48 2.34
N GLU A 265 21.13 -3.56 1.01
CA GLU A 265 21.89 -2.69 0.12
C GLU A 265 21.43 -1.23 0.15
N HIS A 266 20.19 -0.94 0.58
CA HIS A 266 19.68 0.43 0.70
C HIS A 266 20.22 1.14 1.95
N LEU A 267 20.60 0.37 2.99
CA LEU A 267 20.99 0.94 4.29
C LEU A 267 22.22 1.84 4.21
N GLN A 268 23.06 1.68 3.19
CA GLN A 268 24.20 2.57 2.97
C GLN A 268 23.79 4.00 2.61
N PHE A 269 22.66 4.18 1.92
CA PHE A 269 22.16 5.50 1.48
C PHE A 269 21.55 6.31 2.63
N VAL A 270 21.18 5.64 3.73
CA VAL A 270 20.60 6.27 4.92
C VAL A 270 21.66 7.04 5.73
N LYS A 271 22.95 6.68 5.58
CA LYS A 271 24.03 7.25 6.41
C LYS A 271 24.17 8.77 6.29
N ASP A 272 23.82 9.31 5.13
CA ASP A 272 23.95 10.75 4.83
C ASP A 272 22.68 11.54 5.12
N ARG A 273 21.60 10.88 5.57
CA ARG A 273 20.35 11.55 5.94
C ARG A 273 20.52 12.38 7.20
N LEU A 274 19.83 13.52 7.23
CA LEU A 274 19.77 14.39 8.40
C LEU A 274 18.92 13.77 9.52
N ILE A 275 17.76 13.19 9.18
CA ILE A 275 16.80 12.66 10.16
C ILE A 275 16.88 11.12 10.23
N GLY A 276 17.36 10.47 9.18
CA GLY A 276 17.57 9.02 9.13
C GLY A 276 16.30 8.27 8.70
N ILE A 277 16.00 7.17 9.39
CA ILE A 277 14.80 6.34 9.13
C ILE A 277 13.70 6.74 10.10
N VAL A 278 12.63 7.35 9.59
CA VAL A 278 11.46 7.76 10.40
C VAL A 278 10.32 6.75 10.38
N SER A 279 10.35 5.78 9.48
CA SER A 279 9.40 4.66 9.50
C SER A 279 9.71 3.74 10.67
N ARG A 280 8.74 3.53 11.56
CA ARG A 280 8.86 2.54 12.64
C ARG A 280 9.00 1.12 12.06
N GLY A 281 8.18 0.74 11.07
CA GLY A 281 8.31 -0.57 10.41
C GLY A 281 9.64 -0.73 9.68
N GLY A 282 10.05 0.31 8.94
CA GLY A 282 11.33 0.31 8.22
C GLY A 282 12.55 0.23 9.15
N SER A 283 12.55 1.00 10.25
CA SER A 283 13.65 0.97 11.23
C SER A 283 13.76 -0.36 11.98
N LEU A 284 12.63 -1.01 12.31
CA LEU A 284 12.61 -2.35 12.89
C LEU A 284 13.24 -3.37 11.95
N LEU A 285 12.89 -3.38 10.67
CA LEU A 285 13.46 -4.32 9.70
C LEU A 285 14.94 -4.02 9.41
N ALA A 286 15.33 -2.74 9.31
CA ALA A 286 16.72 -2.34 9.19
C ALA A 286 17.57 -2.86 10.36
N LYS A 287 17.08 -2.69 11.59
CA LYS A 287 17.75 -3.22 12.79
C LYS A 287 17.80 -4.76 12.77
N TRP A 288 16.72 -5.43 12.38
CA TRP A 288 16.70 -6.89 12.26
C TRP A 288 17.77 -7.39 11.28
N MET A 289 17.87 -6.77 10.10
CA MET A 289 18.84 -7.12 9.07
C MET A 289 20.28 -6.97 9.57
N ILE A 290 20.60 -5.86 10.23
CA ILE A 290 21.94 -5.58 10.77
C ILE A 290 22.33 -6.62 11.82
N LEU A 291 21.42 -6.95 12.74
CA LEU A 291 21.70 -7.92 13.82
C LEU A 291 21.87 -9.34 13.30
N ASN A 292 21.02 -9.76 12.35
CA ASN A 292 21.03 -11.11 11.79
C ASN A 292 21.98 -11.29 10.61
N LYS A 293 22.53 -10.21 10.04
CA LYS A 293 23.34 -10.19 8.82
C LYS A 293 22.66 -10.92 7.65
N LYS A 294 21.35 -10.70 7.50
CA LYS A 294 20.49 -11.34 6.50
C LYS A 294 19.63 -10.29 5.78
N GLN A 295 19.18 -10.60 4.58
CA GLN A 295 18.22 -9.77 3.84
C GLN A 295 16.88 -9.69 4.58
N ASN A 296 16.11 -8.62 4.32
CA ASN A 296 14.79 -8.39 4.88
C ASN A 296 13.89 -9.63 4.75
N PRO A 297 13.39 -10.19 5.87
CA PRO A 297 12.62 -11.43 5.82
C PRO A 297 11.30 -11.25 5.08
N MET A 298 10.72 -10.05 5.07
CA MET A 298 9.49 -9.76 4.31
C MET A 298 9.72 -9.79 2.80
N TYR A 299 10.93 -9.39 2.35
CA TYR A 299 11.33 -9.49 0.93
C TYR A 299 11.59 -10.95 0.52
N VAL A 300 12.30 -11.69 1.37
CA VAL A 300 12.65 -13.11 1.11
C VAL A 300 11.39 -13.99 1.08
N LEU A 301 10.42 -13.74 1.95
CA LEU A 301 9.19 -14.52 2.09
C LEU A 301 8.03 -14.02 1.23
N TRP A 302 8.28 -13.08 0.31
CA TRP A 302 7.22 -12.36 -0.39
C TRP A 302 6.21 -13.28 -1.09
N GLU A 303 6.66 -14.38 -1.70
CA GLU A 303 5.76 -15.32 -2.39
C GLU A 303 4.83 -16.04 -1.41
N GLN A 304 5.35 -16.50 -0.26
CA GLN A 304 4.56 -17.12 0.79
C GLN A 304 3.58 -16.13 1.43
N ILE A 305 3.98 -14.86 1.55
CA ILE A 305 3.11 -13.79 2.03
C ILE A 305 1.98 -13.54 1.03
N CYS A 306 2.27 -13.49 -0.28
CA CYS A 306 1.26 -13.38 -1.32
C CYS A 306 0.25 -14.53 -1.26
N ASP A 307 0.72 -15.77 -1.04
CA ASP A 307 -0.15 -16.94 -0.93
C ASP A 307 -1.14 -16.79 0.24
N ILE A 308 -0.67 -16.32 1.42
CA ILE A 308 -1.53 -16.05 2.58
C ILE A 308 -2.54 -14.92 2.29
N MET A 309 -2.08 -13.83 1.69
CA MET A 309 -2.94 -12.67 1.43
C MET A 309 -4.04 -13.01 0.42
N ARG A 310 -3.70 -13.80 -0.61
CA ARG A 310 -4.64 -14.31 -1.61
C ARG A 310 -5.74 -15.17 -0.99
N GLU A 311 -5.44 -16.01 0.01
CA GLU A 311 -6.44 -16.89 0.66
C GLU A 311 -7.66 -16.12 1.18
N TYR A 312 -7.48 -14.87 1.59
CA TYR A 312 -8.48 -14.04 2.26
C TYR A 312 -8.87 -12.77 1.50
N ASP A 313 -8.24 -12.50 0.35
CA ASP A 313 -8.32 -11.22 -0.39
C ASP A 313 -7.85 -10.00 0.41
N VAL A 314 -6.72 -10.16 1.11
CA VAL A 314 -6.03 -9.03 1.75
C VAL A 314 -5.21 -8.29 0.71
N SER A 315 -5.37 -6.97 0.64
CA SER A 315 -4.56 -6.11 -0.25
C SER A 315 -3.21 -5.77 0.35
N PHE A 316 -2.17 -5.64 -0.48
CA PHE A 316 -0.91 -5.03 -0.06
C PHE A 316 -1.03 -3.52 -0.02
N SER A 317 -0.61 -2.93 1.09
CA SER A 317 -0.05 -1.58 1.14
C SER A 317 1.47 -1.74 1.24
N ILE A 318 2.20 -1.62 0.14
CA ILE A 318 3.65 -1.84 0.22
C ILE A 318 4.28 -0.60 0.86
N GLY A 319 4.80 -0.77 2.07
CA GLY A 319 5.20 0.31 2.96
C GLY A 319 6.50 0.99 2.53
N ASP A 320 6.58 2.29 2.80
CA ASP A 320 7.70 3.19 2.49
C ASP A 320 8.68 3.29 3.68
N GLY A 321 9.37 2.20 3.96
CA GLY A 321 10.28 2.09 5.11
C GLY A 321 11.44 3.09 5.11
N LEU A 322 11.80 3.61 3.95
CA LEU A 322 12.82 4.63 3.73
C LEU A 322 12.21 5.94 3.21
N ARG A 323 10.96 6.28 3.56
CA ARG A 323 10.47 7.64 3.34
C ARG A 323 11.36 8.70 4.01
N PRO A 324 11.47 9.92 3.45
CA PRO A 324 12.11 11.04 4.12
C PRO A 324 11.36 11.37 5.42
N GLY A 325 12.06 11.99 6.38
CA GLY A 325 11.43 12.56 7.58
C GLY A 325 11.37 14.09 7.58
N GLY A 326 11.85 14.70 6.50
CA GLY A 326 11.98 16.14 6.34
C GLY A 326 12.59 16.50 5.00
N LEU A 327 12.50 17.78 4.64
CA LEU A 327 12.85 18.28 3.30
C LEU A 327 14.30 18.00 2.87
N ALA A 328 15.24 17.92 3.83
CA ALA A 328 16.65 17.65 3.55
C ALA A 328 16.89 16.25 2.96
N ASP A 329 16.01 15.29 3.30
CA ASP A 329 16.13 13.89 2.89
C ASP A 329 15.16 13.53 1.75
N ALA A 330 14.37 14.50 1.26
CA ALA A 330 13.30 14.27 0.29
C ALA A 330 13.84 13.99 -1.11
N THR A 331 13.30 12.97 -1.77
CA THR A 331 13.71 12.49 -3.10
C THR A 331 15.17 12.06 -3.14
N ASP A 332 15.68 11.51 -2.03
CA ASP A 332 17.05 11.01 -1.94
C ASP A 332 17.19 9.60 -2.55
N GLN A 333 18.43 9.11 -2.60
CA GLN A 333 18.73 7.80 -3.17
C GLN A 333 18.09 6.65 -2.39
N ALA A 334 17.97 6.76 -1.05
CA ALA A 334 17.34 5.73 -0.24
C ALA A 334 15.84 5.58 -0.56
N GLN A 335 15.12 6.70 -0.68
CA GLN A 335 13.71 6.71 -1.05
C GLN A 335 13.49 6.13 -2.45
N LEU A 336 14.28 6.58 -3.43
CA LEU A 336 14.11 6.13 -4.82
C LEU A 336 14.49 4.66 -5.01
N ALA A 337 15.52 4.17 -4.31
CA ALA A 337 15.91 2.76 -4.35
C ALA A 337 14.81 1.84 -3.77
N GLU A 338 14.21 2.23 -2.65
CA GLU A 338 13.05 1.52 -2.11
C GLU A 338 11.89 1.55 -3.11
N LEU A 339 11.55 2.72 -3.66
CA LEU A 339 10.46 2.86 -4.64
C LEU A 339 10.63 1.93 -5.85
N CYS A 340 11.84 1.79 -6.38
CA CYS A 340 12.14 0.83 -7.44
C CYS A 340 11.84 -0.62 -7.01
N THR A 341 12.21 -0.98 -5.78
CA THR A 341 11.92 -2.30 -5.20
C THR A 341 10.42 -2.51 -5.00
N LEU A 342 9.66 -1.47 -4.61
CA LEU A 342 8.20 -1.56 -4.48
C LEU A 342 7.55 -1.88 -5.83
N GLY A 343 8.10 -1.34 -6.93
CA GLY A 343 7.73 -1.70 -8.29
C GLY A 343 7.92 -3.20 -8.58
N GLU A 344 9.10 -3.75 -8.31
CA GLU A 344 9.38 -5.20 -8.45
C GLU A 344 8.39 -6.06 -7.65
N LEU A 345 8.17 -5.70 -6.38
CA LEU A 345 7.27 -6.42 -5.47
C LEU A 345 5.80 -6.37 -5.94
N THR A 346 5.39 -5.26 -6.55
CA THR A 346 4.07 -5.10 -7.18
C THR A 346 3.89 -6.10 -8.32
N GLU A 347 4.88 -6.22 -9.22
CA GLU A 347 4.82 -7.20 -10.32
C GLU A 347 4.66 -8.62 -9.78
N ARG A 348 5.41 -8.97 -8.72
CA ARG A 348 5.36 -10.30 -8.09
C ARG A 348 4.00 -10.58 -7.42
N ALA A 349 3.45 -9.60 -6.70
CA ALA A 349 2.12 -9.73 -6.09
C ALA A 349 1.01 -9.86 -7.14
N TRP A 350 1.08 -9.13 -8.25
CA TRP A 350 0.12 -9.27 -9.36
C TRP A 350 0.17 -10.63 -10.04
N ARG A 351 1.36 -11.25 -10.19
CA ARG A 351 1.48 -12.64 -10.68
C ARG A 351 0.80 -13.64 -9.75
N LYS A 352 0.69 -13.32 -8.46
CA LYS A 352 -0.02 -14.11 -7.44
C LYS A 352 -1.50 -13.75 -7.30
N GLY A 353 -2.02 -12.82 -8.10
CA GLY A 353 -3.42 -12.39 -8.04
C GLY A 353 -3.75 -11.53 -6.82
N VAL A 354 -2.76 -10.92 -6.16
CA VAL A 354 -2.97 -10.08 -4.97
C VAL A 354 -3.07 -8.61 -5.38
N GLN A 355 -4.02 -7.89 -4.78
CA GLN A 355 -4.24 -6.46 -4.98
C GLN A 355 -3.13 -5.64 -4.31
N VAL A 356 -2.72 -4.51 -4.92
CA VAL A 356 -1.58 -3.71 -4.44
C VAL A 356 -1.87 -2.21 -4.51
N MET A 357 -1.54 -1.50 -3.43
CA MET A 357 -1.28 -0.06 -3.41
C MET A 357 0.11 0.20 -2.83
N ILE A 358 0.66 1.40 -3.10
CA ILE A 358 2.03 1.78 -2.72
C ILE A 358 1.98 2.97 -1.78
N GLU A 359 2.65 2.88 -0.64
CA GLU A 359 2.87 4.02 0.27
C GLU A 359 3.99 4.93 -0.26
N GLY A 360 3.97 6.20 0.13
CA GLY A 360 4.88 7.21 -0.35
C GLY A 360 5.17 8.28 0.70
N PRO A 361 6.05 9.26 0.39
CA PRO A 361 6.81 10.07 1.36
C PRO A 361 6.00 10.81 2.45
N GLY A 362 6.72 11.24 3.51
CA GLY A 362 6.23 12.16 4.54
C GLY A 362 7.27 13.12 5.10
#